data_AF-A0A382Q6L8-F1
#
_entry.id   AF-A0A382Q6L8-F1
#
_cell.length_a   1.000
_cell.length_b   1.000
_cell.length_c   1.000
_cell.angle_alpha   90.00
_cell.angle_beta   90.00
_cell.angle_gamma   90.00
#
_symmetry.space_group_name_H-M   'P 1'
#
loop_
_entity.id
_entity.type
_entity.pdbx_description
1 polymer ?
#
loop_
_entity_poly.entity_id
_entity_poly.type
_entity_poly.pdbx_seq_one_letter_code
_entity_poly.pdbx_strand_id
1 'polypeptide(L)'
;MNMFRHENLQPNAGHIGQPGWVEPTGSIKFMVDVQRAERLGRVRSGGRAGRKAQRSSENQVPVVQAGMSGGAYKPLQDTKIHHAALEILATVGIAEATPEVIELATECGCILSDVGRLCFPKALIEDVLTKAANEYVVHSRNSTHDDLHVGDYRVHYATSGEAVTIFEFDTKTYRPSTLLDLYDACRLVDKLEYIHQFGQTVIPTEIS
;
A
#
# COMPACT_ATOMS: atom_id res chain seq x y z
N MET A 1 -21.48 2.78 -49.06
CA MET A 1 -21.21 3.85 -50.06
C MET A 1 -20.11 4.71 -49.45
N ASN A 2 -18.81 4.61 -49.73
CA ASN A 2 -17.92 3.95 -50.72
C ASN A 2 -16.78 3.22 -49.97
N MET A 3 -16.40 1.98 -50.31
CA MET A 3 -15.34 1.54 -51.26
C MET A 3 -13.92 2.06 -50.94
N PHE A 4 -13.06 1.23 -50.32
CA PHE A 4 -12.03 0.31 -50.89
C PHE A 4 -10.72 0.99 -51.37
N ARG A 5 -9.57 0.62 -50.76
CA ARG A 5 -8.51 -0.17 -51.42
C ARG A 5 -7.38 -0.58 -50.47
N HIS A 6 -7.03 -1.85 -50.55
CA HIS A 6 -5.81 -2.50 -50.04
C HIS A 6 -4.65 -2.26 -51.02
N GLU A 7 -3.40 -2.31 -50.52
CA GLU A 7 -2.28 -2.88 -51.27
C GLU A 7 -1.20 -3.40 -50.31
N ASN A 8 -0.86 -4.69 -50.45
CA ASN A 8 0.25 -5.41 -49.84
C ASN A 8 1.25 -5.71 -50.97
N LEU A 9 2.55 -5.54 -50.73
CA LEU A 9 3.61 -6.14 -51.57
C LEU A 9 4.76 -6.63 -50.66
N GLN A 10 5.11 -7.92 -50.80
CA GLN A 10 6.22 -8.60 -50.11
C GLN A 10 7.51 -8.68 -51.00
N PRO A 11 8.53 -9.53 -50.72
CA PRO A 11 9.93 -9.10 -50.63
C PRO A 11 10.77 -9.58 -51.83
N ASN A 12 11.95 -8.97 -52.05
CA ASN A 12 12.85 -9.39 -53.11
C ASN A 12 14.02 -10.22 -52.56
N ALA A 13 14.17 -11.43 -53.09
CA ALA A 13 15.27 -12.36 -52.86
C ALA A 13 16.30 -12.24 -54.00
N GLY A 14 17.59 -12.28 -53.68
CA GLY A 14 18.65 -12.12 -54.68
C GLY A 14 19.96 -12.80 -54.33
N HIS A 15 20.09 -14.03 -54.85
CA HIS A 15 21.29 -14.66 -55.44
C HIS A 15 22.49 -15.08 -54.57
N ILE A 16 22.62 -16.40 -54.53
CA ILE A 16 23.71 -17.27 -54.06
C ILE A 16 24.75 -17.48 -55.18
N GLY A 17 26.03 -17.27 -54.87
CA GLY A 17 27.17 -17.65 -55.71
C GLY A 17 27.99 -18.76 -55.03
N GLN A 18 28.37 -19.79 -55.80
CA GLN A 18 28.97 -21.05 -55.34
C GLN A 18 30.48 -20.95 -55.00
N PRO A 19 31.03 -21.85 -54.15
CA PRO A 19 32.44 -21.87 -53.80
C PRO A 19 33.27 -22.78 -54.74
N GLY A 20 34.34 -22.24 -55.31
CA GLY A 20 35.38 -23.02 -56.01
C GLY A 20 36.40 -23.60 -55.01
N TRP A 21 36.74 -24.87 -55.20
CA TRP A 21 37.77 -25.59 -54.43
C TRP A 21 39.17 -25.33 -54.99
N VAL A 22 40.15 -25.08 -54.11
CA VAL A 22 41.58 -25.13 -54.42
C VAL A 22 42.27 -25.90 -53.29
N GLU A 23 43.02 -26.95 -53.64
CA GLU A 23 43.80 -27.76 -52.69
C GLU A 23 45.06 -27.02 -52.18
N PRO A 24 45.54 -27.33 -50.96
CA PRO A 24 46.47 -26.46 -50.25
C PRO A 24 47.94 -26.88 -50.44
N THR A 25 48.79 -25.95 -50.85
CA THR A 25 50.24 -26.05 -50.63
C THR A 25 50.75 -24.85 -49.86
N GLY A 26 51.11 -25.08 -48.59
CA GLY A 26 52.20 -24.34 -47.95
C GLY A 26 51.85 -23.07 -47.16
N SER A 27 52.18 -23.13 -45.87
CA SER A 27 52.70 -22.02 -45.06
C SER A 27 51.69 -20.98 -44.53
N ILE A 28 51.39 -21.14 -43.25
CA ILE A 28 50.59 -20.27 -42.38
C ILE A 28 51.14 -18.85 -42.34
N LYS A 29 50.30 -17.87 -42.65
CA LYS A 29 50.45 -16.46 -42.25
C LYS A 29 49.10 -16.00 -41.68
N PHE A 30 48.97 -15.96 -40.35
CA PHE A 30 47.77 -15.41 -39.71
C PHE A 30 47.81 -13.88 -39.84
N MET A 31 47.07 -13.37 -40.82
CA MET A 31 46.65 -11.97 -40.90
C MET A 31 45.39 -11.85 -40.03
N VAL A 32 45.44 -11.04 -38.98
CA VAL A 32 44.28 -10.77 -38.13
C VAL A 32 43.26 -10.02 -38.98
N ASP A 33 42.15 -10.68 -39.28
CA ASP A 33 41.03 -10.11 -40.00
C ASP A 33 40.29 -9.11 -39.09
N VAL A 34 40.56 -7.82 -39.31
CA VAL A 34 39.99 -6.68 -38.57
C VAL A 34 38.46 -6.59 -38.75
N GLN A 35 37.87 -7.33 -39.69
CA GLN A 35 36.43 -7.28 -39.96
C GLN A 35 35.57 -8.20 -39.07
N ARG A 36 36.16 -8.99 -38.16
CA ARG A 36 35.41 -9.84 -37.22
C ARG A 36 35.05 -9.16 -35.88
N ALA A 37 35.44 -7.89 -35.69
CA ALA A 37 35.15 -7.15 -34.46
C ALA A 37 33.76 -6.49 -34.43
N GLU A 38 33.07 -6.34 -35.58
CA GLU A 38 31.79 -5.62 -35.65
C GLU A 38 30.55 -6.47 -35.33
N ARG A 39 30.73 -7.76 -35.00
CA ARG A 39 29.62 -8.67 -34.66
C ARG A 39 29.48 -9.00 -33.17
N LEU A 40 30.13 -8.21 -32.30
CA LEU A 40 29.85 -8.20 -30.86
C LEU A 40 28.91 -7.03 -30.58
N GLY A 41 27.62 -7.35 -30.42
CA GLY A 41 26.59 -6.37 -30.08
C GLY A 41 27.04 -5.49 -28.92
N ARG A 42 26.84 -4.18 -29.07
CA ARG A 42 27.12 -3.15 -28.06
C ARG A 42 26.52 -3.58 -26.72
N VAL A 43 27.36 -4.10 -25.82
CA VAL A 43 26.96 -4.45 -24.46
C VAL A 43 26.48 -3.15 -23.82
N ARG A 44 25.17 -3.06 -23.53
CA ARG A 44 24.55 -1.90 -22.86
C ARG A 44 24.98 -1.88 -21.38
N SER A 45 26.24 -1.51 -21.13
CA SER A 45 26.85 -1.39 -19.80
C SER A 45 26.31 -0.20 -18.98
N GLY A 46 25.51 0.68 -19.60
CA GLY A 46 24.92 1.86 -18.94
C GLY A 46 23.75 1.56 -18.00
N GLY A 47 23.17 0.36 -18.02
CA GLY A 47 21.96 0.07 -17.22
C GLY A 47 22.19 0.07 -15.70
N ARG A 48 23.41 -0.26 -15.24
CA ARG A 48 23.77 -0.20 -13.81
C ARG A 48 24.15 1.22 -13.38
N ALA A 49 24.89 1.93 -14.24
CA ALA A 49 25.25 3.33 -14.01
C ALA A 49 24.01 4.24 -14.01
N GLY A 50 23.07 4.02 -14.94
CA GLY A 50 21.79 4.73 -14.99
C GLY A 50 20.92 4.45 -13.76
N ARG A 51 20.81 3.19 -13.32
CA ARG A 51 20.13 2.85 -12.06
C ARG A 51 20.80 3.46 -10.83
N LYS A 52 22.13 3.57 -10.81
CA LYS A 52 22.87 4.23 -9.73
C LYS A 52 22.65 5.76 -9.73
N ALA A 53 22.68 6.37 -10.91
CA ALA A 53 22.42 7.80 -11.09
C ALA A 53 20.97 8.18 -10.72
N GLN A 54 20.01 7.34 -11.06
CA GLN A 54 18.60 7.51 -10.69
C GLN A 54 18.37 7.30 -9.18
N ARG A 55 19.18 6.45 -8.53
CA ARG A 55 19.20 6.30 -7.06
C ARG A 55 19.98 7.40 -6.33
N SER A 56 20.74 8.23 -7.05
CA SER A 56 21.46 9.37 -6.48
C SER A 56 20.84 10.71 -6.87
N SER A 57 19.75 10.72 -7.64
CA SER A 57 19.02 11.95 -7.96
C SER A 57 18.13 12.37 -6.80
N GLU A 58 18.08 13.68 -6.54
CA GLU A 58 17.33 14.30 -5.44
C GLU A 58 15.80 14.20 -5.59
N ASN A 59 15.29 13.97 -6.81
CA ASN A 59 13.86 13.79 -7.11
C ASN A 59 13.45 12.32 -7.22
N GLN A 60 13.76 11.50 -6.21
CA GLN A 60 13.23 10.14 -6.15
C GLN A 60 11.77 10.16 -5.68
N VAL A 61 10.88 9.62 -6.51
CA VAL A 61 9.53 9.27 -6.08
C VAL A 61 9.66 8.14 -5.05
N PRO A 62 9.13 8.30 -3.83
CA PRO A 62 9.17 7.25 -2.82
C PRO A 62 8.54 5.95 -3.34
N VAL A 63 9.12 4.81 -2.97
CA VAL A 63 8.60 3.48 -3.37
C VAL A 63 7.23 3.23 -2.74
N VAL A 64 7.01 3.76 -1.54
CA VAL A 64 5.75 3.75 -0.81
C VAL A 64 5.32 5.20 -0.58
N GLN A 65 4.05 5.48 -0.88
CA GLN A 65 3.44 6.80 -0.75
C GLN A 65 2.13 6.71 0.01
N ALA A 66 1.74 7.79 0.67
CA ALA A 66 0.43 7.89 1.29
C ALA A 66 -0.68 7.77 0.24
N GLY A 67 -1.67 6.93 0.52
CA GLY A 67 -2.85 6.77 -0.32
C GLY A 67 -2.62 6.03 -1.63
N MET A 68 -1.52 5.26 -1.75
CA MET A 68 -1.37 4.33 -2.87
C MET A 68 -2.60 3.42 -2.97
N SER A 69 -3.10 3.24 -4.20
CA SER A 69 -4.23 2.34 -4.42
C SER A 69 -3.80 0.91 -4.12
N GLY A 70 -4.46 0.31 -3.15
CA GLY A 70 -4.46 -1.12 -2.97
C GLY A 70 -5.47 -1.79 -3.90
N GLY A 71 -5.87 -2.98 -3.49
CA GLY A 71 -7.03 -3.67 -4.01
C GLY A 71 -7.69 -4.45 -2.88
N ALA A 72 -8.81 -5.09 -3.16
CA ALA A 72 -9.52 -5.91 -2.20
C ALA A 72 -9.44 -7.39 -2.57
N TYR A 73 -8.87 -8.20 -1.68
CA TYR A 73 -9.16 -9.64 -1.68
C TYR A 73 -10.58 -9.83 -1.12
N LYS A 74 -11.49 -10.38 -1.93
CA LYS A 74 -12.92 -10.52 -1.60
C LYS A 74 -13.30 -12.00 -1.40
N PRO A 75 -12.94 -12.62 -0.25
CA PRO A 75 -13.21 -14.03 0.00
C PRO A 75 -14.69 -14.33 0.27
N LEU A 76 -15.50 -13.30 0.54
CA LEU A 76 -16.94 -13.43 0.83
C LEU A 76 -17.78 -12.85 -0.32
N GLN A 77 -18.93 -13.46 -0.58
CA GLN A 77 -19.82 -13.11 -1.68
C GLN A 77 -21.29 -12.90 -1.25
N ASP A 78 -21.63 -13.16 0.02
CA ASP A 78 -23.00 -13.03 0.53
C ASP A 78 -23.12 -11.98 1.66
N THR A 79 -24.36 -11.62 1.99
CA THR A 79 -24.69 -10.59 3.00
C THR A 79 -25.00 -11.19 4.38
N LYS A 80 -24.73 -12.49 4.62
CA LYS A 80 -25.15 -13.16 5.86
C LYS A 80 -24.52 -12.53 7.09
N ILE A 81 -23.25 -12.13 7.00
CA ILE A 81 -22.54 -11.46 8.09
C ILE A 81 -23.19 -10.12 8.42
N HIS A 82 -23.58 -9.35 7.40
CA HIS A 82 -24.25 -8.07 7.60
C HIS A 82 -25.59 -8.24 8.31
N HIS A 83 -26.45 -9.15 7.85
CA HIS A 83 -27.75 -9.39 8.49
C HIS A 83 -27.61 -9.95 9.92
N ALA A 84 -26.62 -10.80 10.18
CA ALA A 84 -26.34 -11.31 11.52
C ALA A 84 -25.86 -10.20 12.46
N ALA A 85 -24.98 -9.30 12.00
CA ALA A 85 -24.53 -8.16 12.78
C ALA A 85 -25.70 -7.21 13.13
N LEU A 86 -26.58 -6.91 12.16
CA LEU A 86 -27.80 -6.13 12.39
C LEU A 86 -28.74 -6.80 13.41
N GLU A 87 -28.91 -8.12 13.34
CA GLU A 87 -29.72 -8.87 14.31
C GLU A 87 -29.14 -8.79 15.73
N ILE A 88 -27.82 -8.96 15.88
CA ILE A 88 -27.14 -8.86 17.17
C ILE A 88 -27.30 -7.46 17.76
N LEU A 89 -27.09 -6.41 16.96
CA LEU A 89 -27.24 -5.03 17.44
C LEU A 89 -28.70 -4.71 17.82
N ALA A 90 -29.68 -5.25 17.11
CA ALA A 90 -31.10 -5.01 17.37
C ALA A 90 -31.66 -5.80 18.57
N THR A 91 -31.17 -7.03 18.80
CA THR A 91 -31.75 -7.93 19.81
C THR A 91 -30.89 -8.08 21.05
N VAL A 92 -29.56 -8.12 20.88
CA VAL A 92 -28.61 -8.31 21.97
C VAL A 92 -28.14 -6.95 22.47
N GLY A 93 -27.76 -6.04 21.57
CA GLY A 93 -27.33 -4.67 21.87
C GLY A 93 -25.87 -4.53 22.31
N ILE A 94 -25.52 -3.40 22.93
CA ILE A 94 -24.20 -3.08 23.48
C ILE A 94 -24.35 -2.73 24.97
N ALA A 95 -23.45 -3.25 25.82
CA ALA A 95 -23.45 -2.96 27.25
C ALA A 95 -22.58 -1.73 27.57
N GLU A 96 -22.69 -1.22 28.80
CA GLU A 96 -21.79 -0.19 29.35
C GLU A 96 -21.76 1.13 28.54
N ALA A 97 -22.86 1.44 27.85
CA ALA A 97 -23.06 2.76 27.27
C ALA A 97 -23.13 3.80 28.40
N THR A 98 -22.44 4.93 28.23
CA THR A 98 -22.53 6.02 29.21
C THR A 98 -23.94 6.61 29.24
N PRO A 99 -24.35 7.24 30.35
CA PRO A 99 -25.67 7.88 30.44
C PRO A 99 -25.96 8.83 29.27
N GLU A 100 -24.96 9.61 28.85
CA GLU A 100 -25.08 10.56 27.74
C GLU A 100 -25.32 9.85 26.39
N VAL A 101 -24.65 8.73 26.16
CA VAL A 101 -24.84 7.92 24.94
C VAL A 101 -26.22 7.28 24.93
N ILE A 102 -26.69 6.77 26.08
CA ILE A 102 -28.04 6.19 26.20
C ILE A 102 -29.10 7.24 25.88
N GLU A 103 -28.99 8.43 26.46
CA GLU A 103 -29.92 9.55 26.22
C GLU A 103 -29.99 9.87 24.72
N LEU A 104 -28.85 10.22 24.09
CA LEU A 104 -28.80 10.58 22.67
C LEU A 104 -29.29 9.46 21.74
N ALA A 105 -28.92 8.21 22.03
CA ALA A 105 -29.29 7.08 21.20
C ALA A 105 -30.79 6.78 21.31
N THR A 106 -31.37 6.87 22.50
CA THR A 106 -32.81 6.62 22.71
C THR A 106 -33.67 7.73 22.10
N GLU A 107 -33.22 8.99 22.11
CA GLU A 107 -33.85 10.07 21.35
C GLU A 107 -33.90 9.78 19.84
N CYS A 108 -32.88 9.09 19.32
CA CYS A 108 -32.83 8.66 17.92
C CYS A 108 -33.57 7.34 17.64
N GLY A 109 -34.25 6.76 18.63
CA GLY A 109 -35.04 5.54 18.49
C GLY A 109 -34.33 4.24 18.87
N CYS A 110 -33.13 4.30 19.47
CA CYS A 110 -32.55 3.13 20.12
C CYS A 110 -33.34 2.75 21.38
N ILE A 111 -33.20 1.51 21.83
CA ILE A 111 -33.96 0.98 22.97
C ILE A 111 -32.97 0.51 24.04
N LEU A 112 -33.11 1.00 25.26
CA LEU A 112 -32.42 0.41 26.40
C LEU A 112 -33.20 -0.83 26.86
N SER A 113 -32.57 -2.00 26.80
CA SER A 113 -33.20 -3.25 27.23
C SER A 113 -33.39 -3.32 28.74
N ASP A 114 -34.21 -4.25 29.19
CA ASP A 114 -34.43 -4.59 30.60
C ASP A 114 -33.14 -5.02 31.34
N VAL A 115 -32.21 -5.62 30.61
CA VAL A 115 -30.87 -6.01 31.09
C VAL A 115 -29.80 -4.91 30.90
N GLY A 116 -30.21 -3.68 30.61
CA GLY A 116 -29.31 -2.52 30.55
C GLY A 116 -28.39 -2.48 29.34
N ARG A 117 -28.80 -3.07 28.20
CA ARG A 117 -28.04 -3.02 26.95
C ARG A 117 -28.73 -2.11 25.94
N LEU A 118 -27.96 -1.27 25.27
CA LEU A 118 -28.45 -0.37 24.24
C LEU A 118 -28.61 -1.14 22.92
N CYS A 119 -29.85 -1.29 22.47
CA CYS A 119 -30.24 -1.99 21.26
C CYS A 119 -30.56 -1.01 20.13
N PHE A 120 -30.15 -1.35 18.91
CA PHE A 120 -30.19 -0.47 17.75
C PHE A 120 -31.10 -1.05 16.67
N PRO A 121 -32.25 -0.43 16.34
CA PRO A 121 -33.12 -0.89 15.26
C PRO A 121 -32.36 -0.99 13.93
N LYS A 122 -32.60 -2.06 13.17
CA LYS A 122 -31.90 -2.32 11.90
C LYS A 122 -32.01 -1.17 10.91
N ALA A 123 -33.23 -0.66 10.71
CA ALA A 123 -33.50 0.45 9.82
C ALA A 123 -32.76 1.74 10.26
N LEU A 124 -32.63 1.97 11.57
CA LEU A 124 -31.86 3.10 12.09
C LEU A 124 -30.38 2.96 11.73
N ILE A 125 -29.79 1.77 11.88
CA ILE A 125 -28.40 1.51 11.50
C ILE A 125 -28.20 1.74 10.00
N GLU A 126 -29.09 1.19 9.17
CA GLU A 126 -29.03 1.36 7.71
C GLU A 126 -29.11 2.83 7.30
N ASP A 127 -30.05 3.59 7.89
CA ASP A 127 -30.18 5.03 7.66
C ASP A 127 -28.93 5.80 8.08
N VAL A 128 -28.31 5.45 9.21
CA VAL A 128 -27.05 6.07 9.67
C VAL A 128 -25.92 5.76 8.69
N LEU A 129 -25.81 4.52 8.20
CA LEU A 129 -24.77 4.13 7.24
C LEU A 129 -24.87 4.92 5.92
N THR A 130 -26.08 5.26 5.46
CA THR A 130 -26.24 6.09 4.24
C THR A 130 -25.71 7.52 4.39
N LYS A 131 -25.66 8.03 5.63
CA LYS A 131 -25.20 9.39 5.95
C LYS A 131 -23.72 9.43 6.34
N ALA A 132 -23.11 8.28 6.61
CA ALA A 132 -21.72 8.18 6.98
C ALA A 132 -20.80 8.62 5.83
N ALA A 133 -19.71 9.32 6.16
CA ALA A 133 -18.74 9.76 5.17
C ALA A 133 -18.00 8.55 4.58
N ASN A 134 -18.03 8.41 3.26
CA ASN A 134 -17.26 7.39 2.54
C ASN A 134 -15.78 7.78 2.39
N GLU A 135 -15.50 9.08 2.41
CA GLU A 135 -14.14 9.64 2.34
C GLU A 135 -14.01 10.85 3.27
N TYR A 136 -12.82 11.04 3.84
CA TYR A 136 -12.47 12.20 4.64
C TYR A 136 -10.96 12.48 4.59
N VAL A 137 -10.52 13.63 5.11
CA VAL A 137 -9.10 14.02 5.14
C VAL A 137 -8.63 14.17 6.58
N VAL A 138 -7.51 13.52 6.90
CA VAL A 138 -6.74 13.79 8.13
C VAL A 138 -5.64 14.77 7.76
N HIS A 139 -5.82 16.03 8.18
CA HIS A 139 -4.88 17.09 7.86
C HIS A 139 -3.61 16.99 8.71
N SER A 140 -2.47 17.10 8.05
CA SER A 140 -1.17 17.16 8.69
C SER A 140 -1.00 18.48 9.44
N ARG A 141 -0.37 18.41 10.62
CA ARG A 141 0.04 19.61 11.36
C ARG A 141 1.27 20.29 10.75
N ASN A 142 2.03 19.58 9.93
CA ASN A 142 3.27 20.05 9.33
C ASN A 142 3.14 19.96 7.80
N SER A 143 3.27 21.09 7.11
CA SER A 143 3.15 21.19 5.66
C SER A 143 4.20 20.41 4.87
N THR A 144 5.24 19.87 5.53
CA THR A 144 6.20 18.96 4.88
C THR A 144 5.71 17.51 4.79
N HIS A 145 4.63 17.17 5.49
CA HIS A 145 3.99 15.85 5.42
C HIS A 145 2.68 15.97 4.65
N ASP A 146 2.34 14.94 3.88
CA ASP A 146 1.09 14.89 3.13
C ASP A 146 -0.12 14.78 4.06
N ASP A 147 -1.25 15.36 3.62
CA ASP A 147 -2.56 15.09 4.21
C ASP A 147 -3.02 13.67 3.83
N LEU A 148 -3.69 12.98 4.76
CA LEU A 148 -4.15 11.62 4.51
C LEU A 148 -5.60 11.63 4.03
N HIS A 149 -5.78 11.36 2.74
CA HIS A 149 -7.09 11.12 2.16
C HIS A 149 -7.55 9.70 2.46
N VAL A 150 -8.49 9.53 3.38
CA VAL A 150 -9.04 8.24 3.80
C VAL A 150 -10.29 7.92 3.00
N GLY A 151 -10.39 6.67 2.53
CA GLY A 151 -11.53 6.15 1.77
C GLY A 151 -11.13 5.45 0.48
N ASP A 152 -12.10 4.78 -0.14
CA ASP A 152 -11.93 3.93 -1.32
C ASP A 152 -10.85 2.84 -1.12
N TYR A 153 -9.88 2.69 -2.03
CA TYR A 153 -8.80 1.71 -1.95
C TYR A 153 -7.46 2.33 -1.51
N ARG A 154 -7.46 3.55 -0.95
CA ARG A 154 -6.23 4.25 -0.52
C ARG A 154 -5.65 3.58 0.72
N VAL A 155 -4.38 3.19 0.62
CA VAL A 155 -3.65 2.53 1.72
C VAL A 155 -2.75 3.53 2.43
N HIS A 156 -2.83 3.55 3.76
CA HIS A 156 -1.97 4.34 4.63
C HIS A 156 -1.32 3.45 5.70
N TYR A 157 -0.04 3.63 5.94
CA TYR A 157 0.66 2.95 7.02
C TYR A 157 0.70 3.85 8.26
N ALA A 158 0.32 3.28 9.39
CA ALA A 158 0.30 3.97 10.66
C ALA A 158 0.83 3.07 11.76
N THR A 159 1.44 3.67 12.78
CA THR A 159 1.62 2.98 14.06
C THR A 159 0.31 2.95 14.85
N SER A 160 0.14 1.92 15.69
CA SER A 160 -0.95 1.79 16.66
C SER A 160 -0.56 0.70 17.67
N GLY A 161 -1.35 0.51 18.73
CA GLY A 161 -1.24 -0.66 19.61
C GLY A 161 -1.50 -0.40 21.09
N GLU A 162 -1.25 0.82 21.57
CA GLU A 162 -1.48 1.22 22.97
C GLU A 162 -0.97 0.22 24.02
N ALA A 163 0.20 -0.40 23.79
CA ALA A 163 0.76 -1.37 24.72
C ALA A 163 1.12 -0.72 26.07
N VAL A 164 0.92 -1.44 27.19
CA VAL A 164 1.26 -0.96 28.54
C VAL A 164 2.67 -1.39 28.99
N THR A 165 3.38 -2.11 28.13
CA THR A 165 4.76 -2.54 28.36
C THR A 165 5.60 -2.37 27.11
N ILE A 166 6.91 -2.19 27.30
CA ILE A 166 7.89 -2.12 26.23
C ILE A 166 8.95 -3.21 26.43
N PHE A 167 9.41 -3.78 25.32
CA PHE A 167 10.48 -4.77 25.31
C PHE A 167 11.84 -4.09 25.42
N GLU A 168 12.62 -4.49 26.41
CA GLU A 168 14.00 -4.06 26.61
C GLU A 168 14.97 -5.04 25.94
N PHE A 169 15.76 -4.55 24.99
CA PHE A 169 16.62 -5.41 24.17
C PHE A 169 17.76 -6.06 24.97
N ASP A 170 18.42 -5.29 25.84
CA ASP A 170 19.61 -5.73 26.57
C ASP A 170 19.28 -6.86 27.56
N THR A 171 18.18 -6.71 28.30
CA THR A 171 17.74 -7.69 29.29
C THR A 171 16.83 -8.76 28.71
N LYS A 172 16.27 -8.53 27.51
CA LYS A 172 15.24 -9.36 26.88
C LYS A 172 14.00 -9.55 27.75
N THR A 173 13.64 -8.52 28.50
CA THR A 173 12.46 -8.51 29.39
C THR A 173 11.49 -7.41 28.99
N TYR A 174 10.27 -7.48 29.48
CA TYR A 174 9.31 -6.38 29.38
C TYR A 174 9.32 -5.55 30.66
N ARG A 175 9.16 -4.24 30.51
CA ARG A 175 8.89 -3.32 31.62
C ARG A 175 7.68 -2.45 31.32
N PRO A 176 7.04 -1.83 32.34
CA PRO A 176 6.00 -0.84 32.11
C PRO A 176 6.51 0.29 31.21
N SER A 177 5.65 0.76 30.30
CA SER A 177 5.97 1.88 29.40
C SER A 177 5.88 3.23 30.12
N THR A 178 6.76 4.14 29.74
CA THR A 178 6.92 5.49 30.28
C THR A 178 6.50 6.52 29.24
N LEU A 179 6.42 7.79 29.65
CA LEU A 179 6.19 8.88 28.70
C LEU A 179 7.35 9.03 27.72
N LEU A 180 8.58 8.74 28.17
CA LEU A 180 9.76 8.77 27.32
C LEU A 180 9.70 7.72 26.22
N ASP A 181 9.18 6.52 26.50
CA ASP A 181 9.02 5.49 25.46
C ASP A 181 8.05 5.94 24.35
N LEU A 182 6.94 6.57 24.74
CA LEU A 182 6.00 7.13 23.78
C LEU A 182 6.63 8.25 22.95
N TYR A 183 7.40 9.12 23.60
CA TYR A 183 8.14 10.20 22.93
C TYR A 183 9.17 9.63 21.93
N ASP A 184 9.99 8.68 22.35
CA ASP A 184 11.03 8.08 21.52
C ASP A 184 10.42 7.32 20.33
N ALA A 185 9.32 6.60 20.54
CA ALA A 185 8.57 5.98 19.45
C ALA A 185 8.05 7.01 18.43
N CYS A 186 7.52 8.14 18.91
CA CYS A 186 7.07 9.24 18.05
C CYS A 186 8.24 9.84 17.25
N ARG A 187 9.39 10.08 17.90
CA ARG A 187 10.60 10.60 17.23
C ARG A 187 11.18 9.62 16.21
N LEU A 188 11.10 8.32 16.49
CA LEU A 188 11.51 7.28 15.55
C LEU A 188 10.60 7.28 14.33
N VAL A 189 9.28 7.26 14.53
CA VAL A 189 8.29 7.26 13.44
C VAL A 189 8.40 8.51 12.56
N ASP A 190 8.71 9.69 13.13
CA ASP A 190 9.00 10.94 12.39
C ASP A 190 10.17 10.80 11.39
N LYS A 191 10.98 9.74 11.48
CA LYS A 191 12.09 9.45 10.57
C LYS A 191 11.82 8.26 9.64
N LEU A 192 10.71 7.56 9.79
CA LEU A 192 10.37 6.41 8.96
C LEU A 192 9.59 6.88 7.73
N GLU A 193 10.26 6.92 6.58
CA GLU A 193 9.73 7.42 5.30
C GLU A 193 8.44 6.73 4.82
N TYR A 194 8.14 5.53 5.31
CA TYR A 194 6.98 4.73 4.87
C TYR A 194 5.86 4.65 5.90
N ILE A 195 5.95 5.39 7.01
CA ILE A 195 4.86 5.53 7.97
C ILE A 195 4.21 6.89 7.74
N HIS A 196 2.95 6.89 7.34
CA HIS A 196 2.21 8.09 6.95
C HIS A 196 1.48 8.75 8.12
N GLN A 197 1.19 8.00 9.19
CA GLN A 197 0.55 8.52 10.40
C GLN A 197 1.19 7.96 11.66
N PHE A 198 1.39 8.80 12.65
CA PHE A 198 1.66 8.33 14.01
C PHE A 198 0.34 8.11 14.76
N GLY A 199 0.06 6.86 15.11
CA GLY A 199 -0.89 6.50 16.16
C GLY A 199 -0.12 6.02 17.40
N GLN A 200 -0.72 6.24 18.57
CA GLN A 200 -0.09 5.95 19.86
C GLN A 200 0.32 4.47 19.96
N THR A 201 1.61 4.23 20.20
CA THR A 201 2.19 2.87 20.26
C THR A 201 2.09 2.26 21.65
N VAL A 202 2.27 3.07 22.69
CA VAL A 202 2.27 2.66 24.09
C VAL A 202 1.49 3.64 24.97
N ILE A 203 0.98 3.16 26.11
CA ILE A 203 0.37 4.00 27.16
C ILE A 203 1.44 4.26 28.23
N PRO A 204 1.77 5.52 28.55
CA PRO A 204 2.60 5.84 29.70
C PRO A 204 1.92 5.41 31.00
N THR A 205 2.43 4.38 31.68
CA THR A 205 1.81 3.84 32.90
C THR A 205 2.20 4.61 34.16
N GLU A 206 3.13 5.55 34.06
CA GLU A 206 3.63 6.37 35.17
C GLU A 206 2.80 7.65 35.41
N ILE A 207 1.77 7.89 34.61
CA ILE A 207 0.88 9.05 34.68
C ILE A 207 -0.52 8.57 35.06
N SER A 208 -1.10 9.21 36.09
CA SER A 208 -2.45 8.92 36.63
C SER A 208 -3.52 9.85 36.09
#